data_AF-A0A919VSS8-F1
#
_entry.id   AF-A0A919VSS8-F1
#
_cell.length_a   1.000
_cell.length_b   1.000
_cell.length_c   1.000
_cell.angle_alpha   90.00
_cell.angle_beta   90.00
_cell.angle_gamma   90.00
#
_symmetry.space_group_name_H-M   'P 1'
#
loop_
_entity.id
_entity.type
_entity.pdbx_description
1 polymer ?
#
loop_
_entity_poly.entity_id
_entity_poly.type
_entity_poly.pdbx_seq_one_letter_code
_entity_poly.pdbx_strand_id
1 'polypeptide(L)'
;MDFPAAVNHHLAAIGRRDLDGYLATVHPDVNLIMPNGTLLSGLDELAAFHRDWFGDPDWSWELDLRRTVTAGDTGIAIFAADYHDLDGQGRPYQLSYLLTLVFVRDGERWLLLHDQNTLR
;
A
#
# COMPACT_ATOMS: atom_id res chain seq x y z
N MET A 1 13.42 -10.54 -8.39
CA MET A 1 12.21 -10.01 -9.05
C MET A 1 12.51 -8.60 -9.53
N ASP A 2 12.00 -8.15 -10.68
CA ASP A 2 12.16 -6.76 -11.08
C ASP A 2 11.19 -5.84 -10.31
N PHE A 3 11.34 -4.51 -10.46
CA PHE A 3 10.55 -3.55 -9.70
C PHE A 3 9.04 -3.65 -10.00
N PRO A 4 8.57 -3.64 -11.27
CA PRO A 4 7.15 -3.79 -11.56
C PRO A 4 6.55 -5.09 -11.01
N ALA A 5 7.26 -6.21 -11.11
CA ALA A 5 6.79 -7.47 -10.56
C ALA A 5 6.70 -7.42 -9.02
N ALA A 6 7.61 -6.71 -8.34
CA ALA A 6 7.54 -6.54 -6.89
C ALA A 6 6.34 -5.71 -6.45
N VAL A 7 6.03 -4.63 -7.17
CA VAL A 7 4.82 -3.83 -6.93
C VAL A 7 3.57 -4.69 -7.12
N ASN A 8 3.50 -5.48 -8.20
CA ASN A 8 2.36 -6.38 -8.43
C ASN A 8 2.24 -7.45 -7.35
N HIS A 9 3.36 -8.02 -6.90
CA HIS A 9 3.37 -9.00 -5.82
C HIS A 9 2.85 -8.41 -4.51
N HIS A 10 3.30 -7.20 -4.17
CA HIS A 10 2.84 -6.43 -3.02
C HIS A 10 1.32 -6.16 -3.07
N LEU A 11 0.83 -5.59 -4.17
CA LEU A 11 -0.60 -5.31 -4.36
C LEU A 11 -1.46 -6.58 -4.37
N ALA A 12 -0.93 -7.68 -4.91
CA ALA A 12 -1.64 -8.96 -4.91
C ALA A 12 -1.77 -9.55 -3.50
N ALA A 13 -0.78 -9.34 -2.61
CA ALA A 13 -0.91 -9.73 -1.21
C ALA A 13 -2.03 -8.94 -0.51
N ILE A 14 -2.12 -7.64 -0.77
CA ILE A 14 -3.21 -6.79 -0.26
C ILE A 14 -4.57 -7.26 -0.79
N GLY A 15 -4.69 -7.47 -2.11
CA GLY A 15 -5.95 -7.94 -2.71
C GLY A 15 -6.41 -9.31 -2.21
N ARG A 16 -5.49 -10.17 -1.75
CA ARG A 16 -5.80 -11.45 -1.10
C ARG A 16 -6.02 -11.35 0.42
N ARG A 17 -5.87 -10.17 1.01
CA ARG A 17 -5.88 -9.97 2.48
C ARG A 17 -4.84 -10.85 3.19
N ASP A 18 -3.70 -11.07 2.53
CA ASP A 18 -2.61 -11.95 2.97
C ASP A 18 -1.60 -11.14 3.80
N LEU A 19 -1.82 -11.04 5.12
CA LEU A 19 -1.01 -10.21 6.01
C LEU A 19 0.47 -10.63 6.02
N ASP A 20 0.75 -11.93 6.12
CA ASP A 20 2.13 -12.44 6.15
C ASP A 20 2.83 -12.21 4.80
N GLY A 21 2.13 -12.46 3.69
CA GLY A 21 2.62 -12.18 2.35
C GLY A 21 2.85 -10.69 2.10
N TYR A 22 1.99 -9.83 2.64
CA TYR A 22 2.16 -8.38 2.59
C TYR A 22 3.41 -7.95 3.36
N LEU A 23 3.54 -8.34 4.63
CA LEU A 23 4.66 -7.93 5.49
C LEU A 23 6.01 -8.42 4.95
N ALA A 24 6.05 -9.57 4.25
CA ALA A 24 7.26 -10.05 3.58
C ALA A 24 7.78 -9.13 2.45
N THR A 25 6.95 -8.20 1.97
CA THR A 25 7.30 -7.22 0.93
C THR A 25 7.66 -5.84 1.49
N VAL A 26 7.67 -5.67 2.81
CA VAL A 26 7.82 -4.37 3.46
C VAL A 26 9.21 -4.25 4.11
N HIS A 27 9.82 -3.07 3.97
CA HIS A 27 11.08 -2.75 4.61
C HIS A 27 10.89 -2.48 6.12
N PRO A 28 11.83 -2.85 7.01
CA PRO A 28 11.73 -2.58 8.45
C PRO A 28 11.45 -1.11 8.82
N ASP A 29 12.07 -0.19 8.08
CA ASP A 29 11.95 1.27 8.26
C ASP A 29 10.82 1.92 7.43
N VAL A 30 9.79 1.15 7.07
CA VAL A 30 8.64 1.63 6.29
C VAL A 30 7.93 2.80 6.95
N ASN A 31 7.36 3.70 6.15
CA ASN A 31 6.40 4.68 6.62
C ASN A 31 5.11 4.62 5.77
N LEU A 32 3.98 4.86 6.41
CA LEU A 32 2.67 5.04 5.76
C LEU A 32 2.10 6.39 6.16
N ILE A 33 1.74 7.23 5.18
CA ILE A 33 0.98 8.45 5.37
C ILE A 33 -0.45 8.25 4.86
N MET A 34 -1.39 8.29 5.80
CA MET A 34 -2.82 8.15 5.54
C MET A 34 -3.40 9.42 4.89
N PRO A 35 -4.58 9.35 4.23
CA PRO A 35 -5.22 10.51 3.60
C PRO A 35 -5.45 11.70 4.53
N ASN A 36 -5.61 11.45 5.84
CA ASN A 36 -5.81 12.47 6.87
C ASN A 36 -4.49 13.03 7.46
N GLY A 37 -3.33 12.62 6.94
CA GLY A 37 -2.01 13.04 7.43
C GLY A 37 -1.48 12.25 8.63
N THR A 38 -2.18 11.21 9.08
CA THR A 38 -1.63 10.29 10.10
C THR A 38 -0.42 9.57 9.53
N LEU A 39 0.69 9.61 10.27
CA LEU A 39 1.93 8.89 9.96
C LEU A 39 2.00 7.64 10.83
N LEU A 40 2.19 6.48 10.19
CA LEU A 40 2.57 5.22 10.83
C LEU A 40 4.02 4.89 10.44
N SER A 41 4.83 4.45 11.39
CA SER A 41 6.25 4.19 11.20
C SER A 41 6.66 2.81 11.70
N GLY A 42 7.38 2.09 10.85
CA GLY A 42 7.91 0.76 11.14
C GLY A 42 6.89 -0.37 10.97
N LEU A 43 7.39 -1.60 11.04
CA LEU A 43 6.58 -2.81 10.79
C LEU A 43 5.47 -3.02 11.81
N ASP A 44 5.68 -2.70 13.09
CA ASP A 44 4.70 -3.00 14.13
C ASP A 44 3.41 -2.19 13.97
N GLU A 45 3.52 -0.87 13.76
CA GLU A 45 2.37 0.00 13.53
C GLU A 45 1.67 -0.35 12.21
N LEU A 46 2.45 -0.61 11.16
CA LEU A 46 1.90 -0.96 9.86
C LEU A 46 1.18 -2.32 9.89
N ALA A 47 1.72 -3.31 10.60
CA ALA A 47 1.11 -4.62 10.78
C ALA A 47 -0.17 -4.55 11.62
N ALA A 48 -0.20 -3.70 12.65
CA ALA A 48 -1.42 -3.46 13.42
C ALA A 48 -2.53 -2.88 12.53
N PHE A 49 -2.23 -1.82 11.79
CA PHE A 49 -3.17 -1.19 10.86
C PHE A 49 -3.68 -2.16 9.79
N HIS A 50 -2.79 -2.88 9.10
CA HIS A 50 -3.19 -3.80 8.03
C HIS A 50 -3.93 -5.03 8.56
N ARG A 51 -3.66 -5.48 9.79
CA ARG A 51 -4.43 -6.59 10.38
C ARG A 51 -5.90 -6.22 10.54
N ASP A 52 -6.17 -5.02 11.06
CA ASP A 52 -7.53 -4.54 11.24
C ASP A 52 -8.20 -4.29 9.89
N TRP A 53 -7.51 -3.61 8.97
CA TRP A 53 -8.03 -3.34 7.63
C TRP A 53 -8.28 -4.61 6.81
N PHE A 54 -7.38 -5.60 6.83
CA PHE A 54 -7.60 -6.88 6.14
C PHE A 54 -8.71 -7.71 6.77
N GLY A 55 -9.00 -7.49 8.06
CA GLY A 55 -10.12 -8.13 8.76
C GLY A 55 -11.49 -7.59 8.34
N ASP A 56 -11.53 -6.42 7.71
CA ASP A 56 -12.74 -5.82 7.19
C ASP A 56 -13.12 -6.44 5.82
N PRO A 57 -14.30 -7.08 5.70
CA PRO A 57 -14.74 -7.72 4.47
C PRO A 57 -15.36 -6.74 3.46
N ASP A 58 -15.74 -5.54 3.88
CA ASP A 58 -16.61 -4.65 3.12
C ASP A 58 -15.83 -3.77 2.15
N TRP A 59 -14.54 -3.54 2.42
CA TRP A 59 -13.73 -2.73 1.54
C TRP A 59 -13.39 -3.41 0.21
N SER A 60 -13.33 -2.57 -0.81
CA SER A 60 -12.81 -2.87 -2.13
C SER A 60 -12.12 -1.65 -2.68
N TRP A 61 -11.28 -1.87 -3.69
CA TRP A 61 -10.56 -0.79 -4.33
C TRP A 61 -10.32 -1.09 -5.81
N GLU A 62 -10.17 -0.02 -6.59
CA GLU A 62 -9.69 -0.07 -7.96
C GLU A 62 -8.42 0.76 -8.06
N LEU A 63 -7.38 0.19 -8.70
CA LEU A 63 -6.08 0.84 -8.85
C LEU A 63 -5.76 1.01 -10.33
N ASP A 64 -5.62 2.26 -10.78
CA ASP A 64 -5.16 2.61 -12.12
C ASP A 64 -3.72 3.13 -12.07
N LEU A 65 -2.80 2.37 -12.67
CA LEU A 65 -1.38 2.70 -12.70
C LEU A 65 -1.13 3.96 -13.53
N ARG A 66 -0.66 5.03 -12.89
CA ARG A 66 -0.36 6.31 -13.55
C ARG A 66 1.10 6.45 -13.94
N ARG A 67 2.01 5.93 -13.11
CA ARG A 67 3.45 6.07 -13.35
C ARG A 67 4.24 4.99 -12.64
N THR A 68 5.27 4.48 -13.32
CA THR A 68 6.37 3.74 -12.70
C THR A 68 7.69 4.36 -13.13
N VAL A 69 8.66 4.42 -12.21
CA VAL A 69 10.04 4.80 -12.53
C VAL A 69 11.00 4.07 -11.59
N THR A 70 12.19 3.78 -12.09
CA THR A 70 13.32 3.32 -11.27
C THR A 70 14.47 4.32 -11.41
N ALA A 71 15.13 4.64 -10.30
CA ALA A 71 16.34 5.44 -10.22
C ALA A 71 17.34 4.70 -9.34
N GLY A 72 18.27 3.96 -9.95
CA GLY A 72 19.18 3.08 -9.23
C GLY A 72 18.42 2.02 -8.43
N ASP A 73 18.66 1.99 -7.12
CA ASP A 73 18.06 1.05 -6.17
C ASP A 73 16.76 1.58 -5.54
N THR A 74 16.13 2.58 -6.15
CA THR A 74 14.83 3.11 -5.73
C THR A 74 13.83 3.03 -6.86
N GLY A 75 12.61 2.57 -6.56
CA GLY A 75 11.49 2.49 -7.48
C GLY A 75 10.30 3.27 -6.93
N ILE A 76 9.55 3.94 -7.81
CA ILE A 76 8.32 4.65 -7.45
C ILE A 76 7.20 4.17 -8.36
N ALA A 77 6.08 3.78 -7.76
CA ALA A 77 4.84 3.50 -8.45
C ALA A 77 3.75 4.45 -7.93
N ILE A 78 2.99 5.06 -8.85
CA ILE A 78 1.89 5.96 -8.53
C ILE A 78 0.63 5.41 -9.17
N PHE A 79 -0.42 5.26 -8.37
CA PHE A 79 -1.75 4.83 -8.79
C PHE A 79 -2.77 5.92 -8.50
N ALA A 80 -3.80 6.01 -9.34
CA ALA A 80 -5.08 6.55 -8.91
C ALA A 80 -5.83 5.41 -8.24
N ALA A 81 -6.33 5.65 -7.03
CA ALA A 81 -7.08 4.68 -6.26
C ALA A 81 -8.49 5.20 -6.03
N ASP A 82 -9.48 4.37 -6.35
CA ASP A 82 -10.87 4.58 -5.98
C ASP A 82 -11.22 3.50 -4.95
N TYR A 83 -11.40 3.93 -3.70
CA TYR A 83 -11.64 3.08 -2.53
C TYR A 83 -13.11 3.15 -2.14
N HIS A 84 -13.69 1.99 -1.85
CA HIS A 84 -15.08 1.82 -1.48
C HIS A 84 -15.17 0.96 -0.22
N ASP A 85 -16.01 1.36 0.72
CA ASP A 85 -16.21 0.66 1.99
C ASP A 85 -17.60 0.95 2.57
N LEU A 86 -17.93 0.30 3.68
CA LEU A 86 -19.09 0.63 4.52
C LEU A 86 -18.61 1.22 5.85
N ASP A 87 -19.22 2.32 6.29
CA ASP A 87 -18.95 2.85 7.63
C ASP A 87 -19.56 1.95 8.72
N GLY A 88 -19.27 2.23 10.00
CA GLY A 88 -19.82 1.48 11.13
C GLY A 88 -21.35 1.54 11.29
N GLN A 89 -22.07 2.24 10.42
CA GLN A 89 -23.54 2.25 10.33
C GLN A 89 -24.05 1.59 9.02
N GLY A 90 -23.17 0.94 8.26
CA GLY A 90 -23.47 0.29 6.98
C GLY A 90 -23.69 1.28 5.83
N ARG A 91 -23.28 2.54 5.96
CA ARG A 91 -23.43 3.55 4.90
C ARG A 91 -22.22 3.55 3.98
N PRO A 92 -22.38 3.70 2.66
CA PRO A 92 -21.26 3.76 1.74
C PRO A 92 -20.27 4.88 2.10
N TYR A 93 -19.00 4.51 2.17
CA TYR A 93 -17.85 5.38 2.31
C TYR A 93 -16.98 5.25 1.06
N GLN A 94 -16.57 6.37 0.47
CA GLN A 94 -15.79 6.39 -0.76
C GLN A 94 -14.68 7.42 -0.67
N LEU A 95 -13.50 7.06 -1.14
CA LEU A 95 -12.36 7.96 -1.29
C LEU A 95 -11.76 7.82 -2.69
N SER A 96 -11.35 8.95 -3.27
CA SER A 96 -10.46 8.96 -4.44
C SER A 96 -9.15 9.64 -4.05
N TYR A 97 -8.03 8.98 -4.29
CA TYR A 97 -6.71 9.47 -3.91
C TYR A 97 -5.60 9.03 -4.87
N LEU A 98 -4.45 9.68 -4.75
CA LEU A 98 -3.20 9.19 -5.30
C LEU A 98 -2.51 8.31 -4.26
N LEU A 99 -2.24 7.06 -4.64
CA LEU A 99 -1.40 6.14 -3.89
C LEU A 99 0.02 6.21 -4.47
N THR A 100 0.98 6.60 -3.64
CA THR A 100 2.41 6.59 -4.00
C THR A 100 3.11 5.52 -3.19
N LEU A 101 3.70 4.55 -3.89
CA LEU A 101 4.52 3.51 -3.30
C LEU A 101 5.98 3.72 -3.71
N VAL A 102 6.87 3.79 -2.72
CA VAL A 102 8.32 3.86 -2.91
C VAL A 102 8.93 2.56 -2.42
N PHE A 103 9.67 1.90 -3.30
CA PHE A 103 10.41 0.69 -2.97
C PHE A 103 11.90 0.97 -3.01
N VAL A 104 12.64 0.28 -2.16
CA VAL A 104 14.10 0.21 -2.23
C VAL A 104 14.54 -1.21 -2.52
N ARG A 105 15.64 -1.34 -3.26
CA ARG A 105 16.26 -2.64 -3.52
C ARG A 105 17.16 -3.02 -2.34
N ASP A 106 16.90 -4.17 -1.76
CA ASP A 106 17.77 -4.84 -0.79
C ASP A 106 18.21 -6.19 -1.37
N GLY A 107 19.45 -6.22 -1.87
CA GLY A 107 19.98 -7.34 -2.64
C GLY A 107 19.14 -7.63 -3.88
N GLU A 108 18.53 -8.82 -3.94
CA GLU A 108 17.68 -9.25 -5.05
C GLU A 108 16.19 -8.92 -4.88
N ARG A 109 15.83 -8.31 -3.75
CA ARG A 109 14.45 -8.00 -3.37
C ARG A 109 14.17 -6.51 -3.50
N TRP A 110 12.93 -6.18 -3.79
CA TRP A 110 12.41 -4.83 -3.67
C TRP A 110 11.45 -4.81 -2.50
N LEU A 111 11.65 -3.90 -1.56
CA LEU A 111 10.86 -3.78 -0.34
C LEU A 111 10.21 -2.39 -0.28
N LEU A 112 8.95 -2.33 0.14
CA LEU A 112 8.22 -1.08 0.33
C LEU A 112 8.88 -0.29 1.47
N LEU A 113 9.35 0.92 1.16
CA LEU A 113 9.93 1.85 2.13
C LEU A 113 8.95 2.98 2.50
N HIS A 114 8.08 3.38 1.57
CA HIS A 114 7.12 4.46 1.81
C HIS A 114 5.82 4.24 1.06
N ASP A 115 4.71 4.42 1.76
CA ASP A 115 3.35 4.46 1.24
C ASP A 115 2.74 5.81 1.61
N GLN A 116 2.12 6.49 0.65
CA GLN A 116 1.38 7.71 0.92
C GLN A 116 0.12 7.80 0.08
N ASN A 117 -0.96 8.17 0.76
CA ASN A 117 -2.26 8.40 0.18
C ASN A 117 -2.58 9.89 0.21
N THR A 118 -2.83 10.50 -0.95
CA THR A 118 -3.13 11.94 -1.07
C THR A 118 -4.50 12.14 -1.72
N LEU A 119 -5.46 12.71 -0.98
CA LEU A 119 -6.83 12.95 -1.47
C LEU A 119 -6.84 13.80 -2.74
N ARG A 120 -7.82 13.54 -3.60
CA ARG A 120 -8.09 14.24 -4.85
C ARG A 120 -9.42 14.98 -4.83
#